data_AF-A0A1H8NSK0-F1
#
_entry.id   AF-A0A1H8NSK0-F1
#
_cell.length_a   1.000
_cell.length_b   1.000
_cell.length_c   1.000
_cell.angle_alpha   90.00
_cell.angle_beta   90.00
_cell.angle_gamma   90.00
#
_symmetry.space_group_name_H-M   'P 1'
#
loop_
_entity.id
_entity.type
_entity.pdbx_description
1 polymer ?
#
loop_
_entity_poly.entity_id
_entity_poly.type
_entity_poly.pdbx_seq_one_letter_code
_entity_poly.pdbx_strand_id
1 'polypeptide(L)'
;MSLTTYPTDRDMQADREQKQTALSYLSEAWAEALHDGVDGDCLAQASLFTAFAELVGTYGEDAVAKFVEGLPGRVRNGEFSVAMAKQ
;
A
#
# COMPACT_ATOMS: atom_id res chain seq x y z
N MET A 1 -26.28 -25.00 -1.23
CA MET A 1 -26.43 -24.02 -2.32
C MET A 1 -25.85 -22.71 -1.80
N SER A 2 -24.55 -22.51 -1.96
CA SER A 2 -23.85 -21.37 -1.35
C SER A 2 -24.04 -20.14 -2.22
N LEU A 3 -24.70 -19.12 -1.67
CA LEU A 3 -24.80 -17.79 -2.27
C LEU A 3 -23.43 -17.13 -2.17
N THR A 4 -22.66 -17.15 -3.26
CA THR A 4 -21.48 -16.31 -3.38
C THR A 4 -21.98 -14.87 -3.53
N THR A 5 -22.07 -14.14 -2.43
CA THR A 5 -22.37 -12.70 -2.44
C THR A 5 -21.25 -12.00 -3.20
N TYR A 6 -21.54 -11.54 -4.42
CA TYR A 6 -20.63 -10.66 -5.15
C TYR A 6 -20.62 -9.30 -4.45
N PRO A 7 -19.45 -8.68 -4.27
CA PRO A 7 -19.37 -7.33 -3.73
C PRO A 7 -20.21 -6.38 -4.59
N THR A 8 -21.06 -5.60 -3.95
CA THR A 8 -21.91 -4.63 -4.65
C THR A 8 -21.08 -3.40 -5.05
N ASP A 9 -21.57 -2.62 -6.01
CA ASP A 9 -20.93 -1.36 -6.43
C ASP A 9 -20.66 -0.42 -5.23
N ARG A 10 -21.56 -0.44 -4.24
CA ARG A 10 -21.44 0.29 -2.99
C ARG A 10 -20.27 -0.18 -2.12
N ASP A 11 -19.99 -1.48 -2.07
CA ASP A 11 -18.88 -2.04 -1.31
C ASP A 11 -17.54 -1.64 -1.95
N MET A 12 -17.45 -1.67 -3.28
CA MET A 12 -16.26 -1.20 -3.99
C MET A 12 -16.01 0.30 -3.84
N GLN A 13 -17.07 1.11 -3.80
CA GLN A 13 -16.97 2.54 -3.52
C GLN A 13 -16.48 2.80 -2.10
N ALA A 14 -17.04 2.10 -1.10
CA ALA A 14 -16.60 2.21 0.29
C ALA A 14 -15.12 1.81 0.47
N ASP A 15 -14.68 0.72 -0.17
CA ASP A 15 -13.28 0.30 -0.17
C ASP A 15 -12.35 1.38 -0.76
N ARG A 16 -12.80 2.05 -1.82
CA ARG A 16 -12.04 3.14 -2.46
C ARG A 16 -11.94 4.36 -1.54
N GLU A 17 -13.03 4.74 -0.89
CA GLU A 17 -13.06 5.84 0.08
C GLU A 17 -12.15 5.54 1.28
N GLN A 18 -12.18 4.30 1.79
CA GLN A 18 -11.33 3.88 2.89
C GLN A 18 -9.85 3.89 2.49
N LYS A 19 -9.51 3.37 1.29
CA LYS A 19 -8.14 3.45 0.75
C LYS A 19 -7.68 4.89 0.58
N GLN A 20 -8.53 5.78 0.07
CA GLN A 20 -8.20 7.19 -0.10
C GLN A 20 -7.95 7.88 1.24
N THR A 21 -8.76 7.57 2.25
CA THR A 21 -8.60 8.09 3.61
C THR A 21 -7.28 7.63 4.23
N ALA A 22 -6.95 6.34 4.11
CA ALA A 22 -5.69 5.79 4.59
C ALA A 22 -4.48 6.46 3.89
N LEU A 23 -4.57 6.70 2.58
CA LEU A 23 -3.53 7.41 1.83
C LEU A 23 -3.32 8.84 2.32
N SER A 24 -4.39 9.57 2.67
CA SER A 24 -4.27 10.91 3.23
C SER A 24 -3.54 10.89 4.57
N TYR A 25 -3.92 9.99 5.49
CA TYR A 25 -3.22 9.83 6.77
C TYR A 25 -1.75 9.49 6.60
N LEU A 26 -1.42 8.58 5.67
CA LEU A 26 -0.03 8.23 5.38
C LEU A 26 0.74 9.42 4.80
N SER A 27 0.13 10.21 3.91
CA SER A 27 0.76 11.40 3.33
C SER A 27 1.10 12.45 4.39
N GLU A 28 0.19 12.67 5.35
CA GLU A 28 0.40 13.60 6.46
C GLU A 28 1.53 13.12 7.37
N ALA A 29 1.46 11.86 7.83
CA ALA A 29 2.51 11.26 8.66
C ALA A 29 3.88 11.26 7.96
N TRP A 30 3.90 11.08 6.64
CA TRP A 30 5.14 11.15 5.86
C TRP A 30 5.73 12.55 5.83
N ALA A 31 4.90 13.57 5.61
CA ALA A 31 5.34 14.97 5.61
C ALA A 31 5.89 15.38 6.98
N GLU A 32 5.24 14.96 8.07
CA GLU A 32 5.69 15.21 9.44
C GLU A 32 7.03 14.53 9.73
N ALA A 33 7.19 13.25 9.38
CA ALA A 33 8.45 12.53 9.60
C ALA A 33 9.63 13.19 8.86
N LEU A 34 9.42 13.64 7.62
CA LEU A 34 10.44 14.37 6.87
C LEU A 34 10.74 15.75 7.50
N HIS A 35 9.72 16.45 8.00
CA HIS A 35 9.90 17.71 8.72
C HIS A 35 10.76 17.50 9.97
N ASP A 36 10.55 16.42 10.70
CA ASP A 36 11.30 16.07 11.92
C ASP A 36 12.73 15.57 11.63
N GLY A 37 13.12 15.48 10.36
CA GLY A 37 14.46 15.11 9.93
C GLY A 37 14.68 13.60 9.80
N VAL A 38 13.61 12.80 9.75
CA VAL A 38 13.73 11.37 9.43
C VAL A 38 14.16 11.22 7.97
N ASP A 39 15.18 10.37 7.75
CA ASP A 39 15.62 10.05 6.40
C ASP A 39 14.52 9.31 5.62
N GLY A 40 14.26 9.75 4.38
CA GLY A 40 13.17 9.25 3.56
C GLY A 40 13.34 7.79 3.14
N ASP A 41 14.57 7.31 2.95
CA ASP A 41 14.83 5.90 2.64
C ASP A 41 14.58 5.02 3.87
N CYS A 42 15.06 5.45 5.03
CA CYS A 42 14.73 4.80 6.31
C CYS A 42 13.21 4.71 6.54
N LEU A 43 12.49 5.81 6.31
CA LEU A 43 11.03 5.84 6.47
C LEU A 43 10.33 4.88 5.49
N ALA A 44 10.80 4.80 4.23
CA ALA A 44 10.26 3.87 3.25
C ALA A 44 10.49 2.41 3.64
N GLN A 45 11.69 2.06 4.09
CA GLN A 45 12.02 0.72 4.55
C GLN A 45 11.18 0.31 5.77
N ALA A 46 11.04 1.20 6.75
CA ALA A 46 10.19 0.98 7.91
C ALA A 46 8.71 0.82 7.51
N SER A 47 8.24 1.63 6.57
CA SER A 47 6.86 1.56 6.07
C SER A 47 6.59 0.24 5.35
N LEU A 48 7.53 -0.24 4.53
CA LEU A 48 7.43 -1.54 3.86
C LEU A 48 7.38 -2.69 4.85
N PHE A 49 8.22 -2.65 5.89
CA PHE A 49 8.20 -3.66 6.95
C PHE A 49 6.83 -3.69 7.65
N THR A 50 6.33 -2.53 8.09
CA THR A 50 5.04 -2.42 8.76
C THR A 50 3.89 -2.91 7.87
N ALA A 51 3.88 -2.53 6.59
CA ALA A 51 2.88 -2.99 5.65
C ALA A 51 2.92 -4.52 5.47
N PHE A 52 4.10 -5.13 5.31
CA PHE A 52 4.19 -6.58 5.18
C PHE A 52 3.83 -7.32 6.47
N ALA A 53 4.20 -6.80 7.65
CA ALA A 53 3.82 -7.38 8.93
C ALA A 53 2.28 -7.44 9.08
N GLU A 54 1.58 -6.36 8.74
CA GLU A 54 0.10 -6.29 8.77
C GLU A 54 -0.53 -7.28 7.79
N LEU A 55 0.00 -7.33 6.55
CA LEU A 55 -0.50 -8.26 5.52
C LEU A 55 -0.26 -9.72 5.93
N VAL A 56 0.90 -10.05 6.49
CA VAL A 56 1.22 -11.41 6.96
C VAL A 56 0.34 -11.77 8.15
N GLY A 57 0.13 -10.84 9.09
CA GLY A 57 -0.78 -11.06 10.22
C GLY A 57 -2.22 -11.32 9.80
N THR A 58 -2.68 -10.67 8.72
CA THR A 58 -4.05 -10.81 8.20
C THR A 58 -4.24 -12.04 7.31
N TYR A 59 -3.27 -12.32 6.43
CA TYR A 59 -3.44 -13.29 5.33
C TYR A 59 -2.51 -14.50 5.39
N GLY A 60 -1.46 -14.45 6.23
CA GLY A 60 -0.43 -15.49 6.33
C GLY A 60 0.72 -15.32 5.35
N GLU A 61 1.86 -15.94 5.66
CA GLU A 61 3.13 -15.78 4.94
C GLU A 61 3.03 -16.20 3.47
N ASP A 62 2.46 -17.37 3.18
CA ASP A 62 2.35 -17.89 1.81
C ASP A 62 1.49 -16.99 0.90
N ALA A 63 0.40 -16.44 1.44
CA ALA A 63 -0.48 -15.55 0.69
C ALA A 63 0.23 -14.24 0.32
N VAL A 64 1.00 -13.68 1.26
CA VAL A 64 1.79 -12.46 1.02
C VAL A 64 2.97 -12.73 0.10
N ALA A 65 3.65 -13.86 0.24
CA ALA A 65 4.73 -14.28 -0.66
C ALA A 65 4.22 -14.31 -2.11
N LYS A 66 3.07 -14.96 -2.35
CA LYS A 66 2.43 -15.00 -3.67
C LYS A 66 2.02 -13.61 -4.16
N PHE A 67 1.52 -12.75 -3.28
CA PHE A 67 1.15 -11.38 -3.63
C PHE A 67 2.36 -10.57 -4.15
N VAL A 68 3.54 -10.73 -3.54
CA VAL A 68 4.74 -9.96 -3.90
C VAL A 68 5.56 -10.55 -5.05
N GLU A 69 5.29 -11.78 -5.50
CA GLU A 69 5.99 -12.41 -6.64
C GLU A 69 6.06 -11.52 -7.89
N GLY A 70 5.00 -10.75 -8.17
CA GLY A 70 4.94 -9.83 -9.31
C GLY A 70 5.64 -8.50 -9.09
N LEU A 71 5.93 -8.12 -7.84
CA LEU A 71 6.45 -6.81 -7.48
C LEU A 71 7.76 -6.45 -8.19
N PRO A 72 8.77 -7.35 -8.30
CA PRO A 72 10.00 -7.04 -9.01
C PRO A 72 9.78 -6.71 -10.50
N GLY A 73 8.77 -7.31 -11.15
CA GLY A 73 8.41 -6.99 -12.52
C GLY A 73 7.84 -5.58 -12.63
N ARG A 74 6.90 -5.25 -11.75
CA ARG A 74 6.25 -3.93 -11.67
C ARG A 74 7.27 -2.80 -11.41
N VAL A 75 8.23 -3.03 -10.51
CA VAL A 75 9.34 -2.10 -10.24
C VAL A 75 10.19 -1.87 -11.49
N ARG A 76 10.62 -2.94 -12.19
CA ARG A 76 11.42 -2.82 -13.42
C ARG A 76 10.67 -2.16 -14.56
N ASN A 77 9.34 -2.31 -14.59
CA ASN A 77 8.47 -1.66 -15.56
C ASN A 77 8.21 -0.18 -15.24
N GLY A 78 8.73 0.33 -14.11
CA GLY A 78 8.59 1.73 -13.72
C GLY A 78 7.23 2.09 -13.13
N GLU A 79 6.42 1.11 -12.70
CA GLU A 79 5.09 1.40 -12.12
C GLU A 79 5.15 2.27 -10.85
N PHE A 80 6.26 2.22 -10.14
CA PHE A 80 6.52 3.02 -8.94
C PHE A 80 7.47 4.19 -9.21
N SER A 81 7.96 4.31 -10.44
CA SER A 81 8.68 5.49 -10.88
C SER A 81 7.65 6.58 -11.13
N VAL A 82 7.25 7.25 -10.06
CA VAL A 82 6.58 8.55 -10.18
C VAL A 82 7.63 9.49 -10.74
N ALA A 83 7.76 9.52 -12.07
CA ALA A 83 8.40 10.64 -12.74
C ALA A 83 7.73 11.86 -12.13
N MET A 84 8.47 12.66 -11.37
CA MET A 84 7.97 13.92 -10.82
C MET A 84 7.15 14.55 -11.94
N ALA A 85 5.83 14.58 -11.77
CA ALA A 85 4.93 15.18 -12.72
C ALA A 85 5.18 16.69 -12.61
N LYS A 86 6.26 17.11 -13.29
CA LYS A 86 6.66 18.44 -13.66
C LYS A 86 6.60 19.51 -12.55
N GLN A 87 7.81 19.91 -12.12
CA GLN A 87 8.26 21.27 -11.79
C GLN A 87 7.29 22.21 -11.08
#